data_AF-A0A0F6AHB1-F1
#
_entry.id   AF-A0A0F6AHB1-F1
#
_cell.length_a   1.000
_cell.length_b   1.000
_cell.length_c   1.000
_cell.angle_alpha   90.00
_cell.angle_beta   90.00
_cell.angle_gamma   90.00
#
_symmetry.space_group_name_H-M   'P 1'
#
loop_
_entity.id
_entity.type
_entity.pdbx_description
1 polymer ?
#
loop_
_entity_poly.entity_id
_entity_poly.type
_entity_poly.pdbx_seq_one_letter_code
_entity_poly.pdbx_strand_id
1 'polypeptide(L)'
;MILIAPDLSNPIGIYLFGVFCLIIFVMCVTSGKVRNYLGRLVGLIVFGLSIWYFFGQLGNGDFILGKRSEPSMLNSILFFFAFGLPGILFAVKGQFSNIK
;
A
#
# COMPACT_ATOMS: atom_id res chain seq x y z
N MET A 1 6.35 -13.58 -10.51
CA MET A 1 5.73 -12.69 -11.52
C MET A 1 6.85 -12.13 -12.36
N ILE A 2 6.79 -12.26 -13.68
CA ILE A 2 7.73 -11.58 -14.59
C ILE A 2 7.27 -10.13 -14.69
N LEU A 3 8.05 -9.20 -14.12
CA LEU A 3 7.82 -7.76 -14.28
C LEU A 3 8.43 -7.32 -15.60
N ILE A 4 7.65 -7.48 -16.66
CA ILE A 4 7.89 -6.78 -17.92
C ILE A 4 6.98 -5.56 -17.86
N ALA A 5 7.58 -4.38 -17.66
CA ALA A 5 6.89 -3.14 -17.93
C ALA A 5 6.63 -3.12 -19.45
N PRO A 6 5.36 -3.12 -19.90
CA PRO A 6 5.07 -2.76 -21.29
C PRO A 6 5.51 -1.30 -21.50
N ASP A 7 5.56 -0.80 -22.73
CA ASP A 7 5.80 0.61 -23.08
C ASP A 7 4.71 1.57 -22.53
N LEU A 8 4.44 1.51 -21.23
CA LEU A 8 3.59 2.43 -20.48
C LEU A 8 4.42 3.64 -20.06
N SER A 9 3.74 4.77 -20.02
CA SER A 9 4.26 6.11 -19.71
C SER A 9 4.96 6.27 -18.36
N ASN A 10 4.88 5.31 -17.43
CA ASN A 10 5.49 5.39 -16.10
C ASN A 10 6.14 4.07 -15.65
N PRO A 11 7.32 3.70 -16.20
CA PRO A 11 8.00 2.44 -15.88
C PRO A 11 8.39 2.34 -14.40
N ILE A 12 8.73 3.45 -13.74
CA ILE A 12 9.10 3.50 -12.32
C ILE A 12 8.01 2.93 -11.40
N GLY A 13 6.74 3.27 -11.65
CA GLY A 13 5.63 2.80 -10.80
C GLY A 13 5.47 1.29 -10.83
N ILE A 14 5.68 0.68 -11.99
CA ILE A 14 5.60 -0.76 -12.20
C ILE A 14 6.72 -1.48 -11.43
N TYR A 15 7.96 -0.99 -11.51
CA TYR A 15 9.08 -1.56 -10.76
C TYR A 15 8.89 -1.45 -9.24
N LEU A 16 8.43 -0.29 -8.74
CA LEU A 16 8.13 -0.09 -7.32
C LEU A 16 7.05 -1.06 -6.81
N PHE A 17 5.98 -1.23 -7.58
CA PHE A 17 4.93 -2.20 -7.26
C PHE A 17 5.48 -3.64 -7.26
N GLY A 18 6.37 -3.95 -8.20
CA GLY A 18 7.05 -5.23 -8.24
C GLY A 18 7.89 -5.54 -7.01
N VAL A 19 8.69 -4.56 -6.55
CA VAL A 19 9.48 -4.66 -5.32
C VAL A 19 8.57 -4.84 -4.12
N PHE A 20 7.45 -4.12 -4.06
CA PHE A 20 6.45 -4.26 -3.00
C PHE A 20 5.87 -5.69 -2.94
N CYS A 21 5.52 -6.27 -4.09
CA CYS A 21 5.07 -7.67 -4.16
C CYS A 21 6.17 -8.65 -3.70
N LEU A 22 7.44 -8.39 -4.02
CA LEU A 22 8.56 -9.22 -3.58
C LEU A 22 8.73 -9.17 -2.05
N ILE A 23 8.59 -7.99 -1.43
CA ILE A 23 8.61 -7.83 0.02
C ILE A 23 7.52 -8.69 0.69
N ILE A 24 6.30 -8.67 0.15
CA ILE A 24 5.20 -9.51 0.65
C ILE A 24 5.53 -11.00 0.48
N PHE A 25 6.08 -11.40 -0.68
CA PHE A 25 6.50 -12.77 -0.90
C PHE A 25 7.54 -13.24 0.13
N VAL A 26 8.58 -12.44 0.38
CA VAL A 26 9.60 -12.76 1.40
C VAL A 26 8.97 -12.85 2.78
N MET A 27 8.01 -11.98 3.09
CA MET A 27 7.25 -12.03 4.35
C MET A 27 6.43 -13.31 4.50
N CYS A 28 5.87 -13.86 3.41
CA CYS A 28 5.14 -15.12 3.42
C CYS A 28 6.05 -16.34 3.63
N VAL A 29 7.25 -16.33 3.06
CA VAL A 29 8.20 -17.45 3.15
C VAL A 29 9.02 -17.41 4.44
N THR A 30 9.20 -16.23 5.04
CA THR A 30 10.00 -16.06 6.26
C THR A 30 9.14 -16.14 7.52
N SER A 31 9.72 -16.63 8.61
CA SER A 31 9.08 -16.71 9.93
C SER A 31 9.83 -15.91 11.00
N GLY A 32 9.17 -15.67 12.14
CA GLY A 32 9.77 -15.00 13.30
C GLY A 32 10.00 -13.49 13.13
N LYS A 33 11.17 -13.00 13.57
CA LYS A 33 11.47 -11.56 13.68
C LYS A 33 11.49 -10.85 12.31
N VAL A 34 11.97 -11.52 11.27
CA VAL A 34 12.07 -10.93 9.92
C VAL A 34 10.69 -10.70 9.32
N ARG A 35 9.75 -11.65 9.47
CA ARG A 35 8.35 -11.46 9.08
C ARG A 35 7.67 -10.30 9.81
N ASN A 36 7.99 -10.14 11.09
CA ASN A 36 7.52 -8.98 11.87
C ASN A 36 8.03 -7.65 11.32
N TYR A 37 9.32 -7.57 11.02
CA TYR A 37 9.92 -6.37 10.44
C TYR A 37 9.33 -6.04 9.06
N LEU A 38 9.22 -7.04 8.18
CA LEU A 38 8.64 -6.88 6.85
C LEU A 38 7.16 -6.49 6.91
N GLY A 39 6.39 -7.08 7.82
CA GLY A 39 4.98 -6.70 8.01
C GLY A 39 4.81 -5.24 8.46
N ARG A 40 5.69 -4.75 9.35
CA ARG A 40 5.70 -3.34 9.74
C ARG A 40 6.08 -2.42 8.59
N LEU A 41 7.07 -2.83 7.79
CA LEU A 41 7.49 -2.10 6.58
C LEU A 41 6.34 -1.99 5.58
N VAL A 42 5.64 -3.10 5.30
CA VAL A 42 4.46 -3.12 4.41
C VAL A 42 3.36 -2.21 4.95
N GLY A 43 3.08 -2.26 6.26
CA GLY A 43 2.10 -1.38 6.91
C GLY A 43 2.42 0.11 6.76
N LEU A 44 3.70 0.50 6.90
CA LEU A 44 4.15 1.87 6.69
C LEU A 44 4.04 2.31 5.22
N ILE A 45 4.40 1.43 4.28
CA ILE A 45 4.29 1.71 2.85
C ILE A 45 2.83 1.95 2.47
N VAL A 46 1.92 1.06 2.90
CA VAL A 46 0.48 1.18 2.62
C VAL A 46 -0.09 2.45 3.25
N PHE A 47 0.30 2.78 4.48
CA PHE A 47 -0.11 4.02 5.13
C PHE A 47 0.39 5.25 4.38
N GLY A 48 1.67 5.29 4.00
CA GLY A 48 2.25 6.38 3.21
C GLY A 48 1.56 6.57 1.86
N LEU A 49 1.28 5.47 1.13
CA LEU A 49 0.54 5.51 -0.12
C LEU A 49 -0.90 6.00 0.08
N SER A 50 -1.55 5.62 1.18
CA SER A 50 -2.91 6.08 1.50
C SER A 50 -2.95 7.57 1.82
N ILE A 51 -1.96 8.11 2.54
CA ILE A 51 -1.80 9.56 2.79
C ILE A 51 -1.54 10.28 1.47
N TRP A 52 -0.61 9.78 0.66
CA TRP A 52 -0.28 10.39 -0.63
C TRP A 52 -1.52 10.47 -1.54
N TYR A 53 -2.28 9.38 -1.64
CA TYR A 53 -3.52 9.33 -2.40
C TYR A 53 -4.60 10.26 -1.84
N PHE A 54 -4.67 10.40 -0.51
CA PHE A 54 -5.59 11.33 0.14
C PHE A 54 -5.23 12.80 -0.15
N PHE A 55 -3.97 13.20 0.02
CA PHE A 55 -3.51 14.56 -0.29
C PHE A 55 -3.57 14.90 -1.77
N GLY A 56 -3.23 13.96 -2.65
CA GLY A 56 -3.32 14.14 -4.10
C GLY A 56 -4.76 14.41 -4.57
N GLN A 57 -5.74 13.84 -3.87
CA GLN A 57 -7.16 14.09 -4.14
C GLN A 57 -7.69 15.36 -3.48
N LEU A 58 -7.13 15.77 -2.34
CA LEU A 58 -7.36 17.09 -1.73
C LEU A 58 -6.97 18.25 -2.66
N GLY A 59 -5.89 18.10 -3.43
CA GLY A 59 -5.45 19.12 -4.38
C GLY A 59 -6.29 19.24 -5.65
N ASN A 60 -6.97 18.17 -6.08
CA ASN A 60 -7.69 18.11 -7.35
C ASN A 60 -9.20 18.40 -7.28
N GLY A 61 -9.80 18.42 -6.08
CA GLY A 61 -11.13 19.04 -5.88
C GLY A 61 -12.34 18.33 -6.52
N ASP A 62 -12.22 17.09 -6.98
CA ASP A 62 -13.36 16.30 -7.50
C ASP A 62 -14.11 15.60 -6.35
N PHE A 63 -15.13 16.30 -5.84
CA PHE A 63 -15.80 15.89 -4.61
C PHE A 63 -16.89 14.82 -4.80
N ILE A 64 -17.56 14.72 -5.95
CA ILE A 64 -18.78 13.90 -6.08
C ILE A 64 -18.92 13.32 -7.50
N LEU A 65 -18.72 12.00 -7.62
CA LEU A 65 -19.09 11.16 -8.77
C LEU A 65 -18.46 11.54 -10.14
N GLY A 66 -17.15 11.35 -10.27
CA GLY A 66 -16.55 11.01 -11.57
C GLY A 66 -16.69 9.51 -11.84
N LYS A 67 -16.61 9.06 -13.09
CA LYS A 67 -16.73 7.67 -13.56
C LYS A 67 -15.98 6.66 -12.67
N ARG A 68 -16.34 5.36 -12.73
CA ARG A 68 -15.73 4.22 -11.99
C ARG A 68 -14.19 4.16 -11.96
N SER A 69 -13.51 4.93 -12.82
CA SER A 69 -12.06 5.02 -12.96
C SER A 69 -11.46 6.40 -12.63
N GLU A 70 -12.27 7.38 -12.21
CA GLU A 70 -11.78 8.71 -11.85
C GLU A 70 -11.47 8.79 -10.34
N PRO A 71 -10.35 9.44 -9.98
CA PRO A 71 -9.98 9.65 -8.58
C PRO A 71 -11.10 10.48 -7.92
N SER A 72 -11.79 9.90 -6.93
CA SER A 72 -12.79 10.61 -6.10
C SER A 72 -12.35 10.68 -4.64
N MET A 73 -12.57 11.82 -3.97
CA MET A 73 -12.27 12.02 -2.54
C MET A 73 -12.78 10.89 -1.64
N LEU A 74 -14.02 10.44 -1.87
CA LEU A 74 -14.65 9.40 -1.06
C LEU A 74 -13.91 8.05 -1.18
N ASN A 75 -13.36 7.75 -2.36
CA ASN A 75 -12.53 6.56 -2.58
C ASN A 75 -11.19 6.67 -1.81
N SER A 76 -10.59 7.86 -1.75
CA SER A 76 -9.38 8.09 -0.94
C SER A 76 -9.62 7.96 0.55
N ILE A 77 -10.75 8.47 1.05
CA ILE A 77 -11.16 8.29 2.46
C ILE A 77 -11.34 6.80 2.77
N LEU A 78 -12.11 6.09 1.95
CA LEU A 78 -12.33 4.66 2.11
C LEU A 78 -11.02 3.87 2.08
N PHE A 79 -10.12 4.19 1.15
CA PHE A 79 -8.81 3.56 1.07
C PHE A 79 -7.95 3.81 2.32
N PHE A 80 -7.95 5.04 2.83
CA PHE A 80 -7.23 5.39 4.05
C PHE A 80 -7.76 4.63 5.28
N PHE A 81 -9.09 4.54 5.45
CA PHE A 81 -9.68 3.82 6.58
C PHE A 81 -9.56 2.29 6.44
N ALA A 82 -9.74 1.74 5.24
CA ALA A 82 -9.71 0.31 5.01
C ALA A 82 -8.29 -0.28 4.99
N PHE A 83 -7.28 0.48 4.56
CA PHE A 83 -5.91 -0.02 4.40
C PHE A 83 -4.88 0.79 5.17
N GLY A 84 -4.98 2.13 5.20
CA GLY A 84 -4.04 2.99 5.89
C GLY A 84 -4.07 2.82 7.41
N LEU A 85 -5.25 2.96 8.02
CA LEU A 85 -5.47 2.86 9.46
C LEU A 85 -5.08 1.47 10.04
N PRO A 86 -5.51 0.33 9.46
CA PRO A 86 -5.01 -0.97 9.90
C PRO A 86 -3.51 -1.15 9.59
N GLY A 87 -2.99 -0.58 8.51
CA GLY A 87 -1.57 -0.61 8.16
C GLY A 87 -0.68 0.06 9.21
N ILE A 88 -1.04 1.26 9.68
CA ILE A 88 -0.27 1.98 10.72
C ILE A 88 -0.45 1.33 12.10
N LEU A 89 -1.66 0.87 12.43
CA LEU A 89 -1.90 0.11 13.67
C LEU A 89 -1.04 -1.15 13.70
N PHE A 90 -0.93 -1.85 12.57
CA PHE A 90 -0.05 -3.00 12.44
C PHE A 90 1.44 -2.61 12.49
N ALA A 91 1.85 -1.49 11.88
CA ALA A 91 3.23 -1.02 11.94
C ALA A 91 3.68 -0.66 13.36
N VAL A 92 2.81 -0.02 14.15
CA VAL A 92 3.14 0.47 15.50
C VAL A 92 2.94 -0.60 16.56
N LYS A 93 1.75 -1.21 16.59
CA LYS A 93 1.34 -2.17 17.64
C LYS A 93 1.34 -3.61 17.16
N GLY A 94 1.31 -3.84 15.85
CA GLY A 94 1.31 -5.17 15.28
C GLY A 94 2.56 -5.95 15.69
N GLN A 95 2.28 -7.14 16.21
CA GLN A 95 3.24 -8.20 16.41
C GLN A 95 2.60 -9.43 15.78
N PHE A 96 3.19 -9.95 14.70
CA PHE A 96 3.04 -11.36 14.36
C PHE A 96 3.57 -12.14 15.56
N SER A 97 2.64 -12.58 16.42
CA SER A 97 2.95 -13.47 17.52
C SER A 97 3.75 -14.65 16.99
N ASN A 98 4.78 -15.06 17.73
CA ASN A 98 5.55 -16.28 17.44
C ASN A 98 4.56 -17.46 17.46
N ILE A 99 3.98 -17.79 16.31
CA ILE A 99 3.45 -19.14 16.12
C ILE A 99 4.71 -19.99 15.99
N LYS A 100 4.94 -20.71 17.08
CA LYS A 100 6.07 -21.59 17.37
C LYS A 100 6.35 -22.55 16.22
#